data_AF-A0A8S9YVB7-F1
#
_entry.id   AF-A0A8S9YVB7-F1
#
_cell.length_a   1.000
_cell.length_b   1.000
_cell.length_c   1.000
_cell.angle_alpha   90.00
_cell.angle_beta   90.00
_cell.angle_gamma   90.00
#
_symmetry.space_group_name_H-M   'P 1'
#
loop_
_entity.id
_entity.type
_entity.pdbx_description
1 polymer ?
#
loop_
_entity_poly.entity_id
_entity_poly.type
_entity_poly.pdbx_seq_one_letter_code
_entity_poly.pdbx_strand_id
1 'polypeptide(L)'
;MSFKCTSPPLVTLVSSTVNPPPLALRFTWLQVQPLGASGGRFSAATDCTGFFTIGIWSTLIVSFLLIGILTYGLQMLMSIKPNELYDDPKVKMVQLGALN
;
A
#
# COMPACT_ATOMS: atom_id res chain seq x y z
N MET A 1 4.05 20.33 -20.26
CA MET A 1 3.20 19.57 -19.32
C MET A 1 2.11 20.50 -18.81
N SER A 2 0.85 20.09 -18.93
CA SER A 2 -0.31 20.82 -18.38
C SER A 2 -0.75 20.16 -17.07
N PHE A 3 -1.41 20.89 -16.16
CA PHE A 3 -2.01 20.31 -14.96
C PHE A 3 -3.51 20.21 -15.16
N LYS A 4 -4.10 19.06 -14.85
CA LYS A 4 -5.55 18.82 -14.94
C LYS A 4 -6.07 18.36 -13.58
N CYS A 5 -7.23 18.87 -13.18
CA CYS A 5 -7.86 18.52 -11.92
C CYS A 5 -9.38 18.40 -12.12
N THR A 6 -9.90 17.19 -11.95
CA THR A 6 -11.33 16.86 -12.09
C THR A 6 -12.13 17.21 -10.82
N SER A 7 -11.46 17.43 -9.69
CA SER A 7 -12.09 17.84 -8.43
C SER A 7 -11.15 18.75 -7.62
N PRO A 8 -10.93 19.99 -8.08
CA PRO A 8 -10.06 20.92 -7.36
C PRO A 8 -10.65 21.33 -6.01
N PRO A 9 -9.82 21.61 -5.00
CA PRO A 9 -10.28 22.09 -3.70
C PRO A 9 -10.95 23.45 -3.82
N LEU A 10 -11.87 23.75 -2.89
CA LEU A 10 -12.52 25.05 -2.82
C LEU A 10 -11.47 26.13 -2.51
N VAL A 11 -11.36 27.13 -3.38
CA VAL A 11 -10.43 28.25 -3.18
C VAL A 11 -11.22 29.40 -2.55
N THR A 12 -10.86 29.75 -1.32
CA THR A 12 -11.39 30.93 -0.64
C THR A 12 -10.46 32.11 -0.89
N LEU A 13 -10.97 33.15 -1.54
CA LEU A 13 -10.22 34.38 -1.78
C LEU A 13 -10.48 35.32 -0.61
N VAL A 14 -9.46 35.49 0.23
CA VAL A 14 -9.48 36.46 1.32
C VAL A 14 -8.80 37.74 0.84
N SER A 15 -9.58 38.81 0.68
CA SER A 15 -9.09 40.15 0.35
C SER A 15 -8.51 40.83 1.60
N SER A 16 -7.43 41.60 1.45
CA SER A 16 -6.77 42.36 2.54
C SER A 16 -7.55 43.61 3.00
N THR A 17 -8.77 43.82 2.51
CA THR A 17 -9.64 44.92 2.95
C THR A 17 -10.24 44.63 4.33
N VAL A 18 -10.43 45.66 5.15
CA VAL A 18 -11.09 45.54 6.47
C VAL A 18 -12.53 45.05 6.25
N ASN A 19 -12.80 43.77 6.54
CA ASN A 19 -14.08 43.06 6.37
C ASN A 19 -14.60 42.85 4.93
N PRO A 20 -13.99 41.97 4.13
CA PRO A 20 -14.60 41.46 2.91
C PRO A 20 -15.53 40.27 3.23
N PRO A 21 -16.69 40.13 2.56
CA PRO A 21 -17.42 38.87 2.59
C PRO A 21 -16.53 37.75 2.00
N PRO A 22 -16.54 36.54 2.56
CA PRO A 22 -15.73 35.43 2.05
C PRO A 22 -16.21 35.05 0.64
N LEU A 23 -15.38 35.29 -0.37
CA LEU A 23 -15.64 34.87 -1.74
C LEU A 23 -15.05 33.47 -1.95
N ALA A 24 -15.91 32.50 -2.29
CA ALA A 24 -15.50 31.14 -2.56
C ALA A 24 -15.66 30.81 -4.05
N LEU A 25 -14.58 30.37 -4.70
CA LEU A 25 -14.61 29.90 -6.08
C LEU A 25 -14.58 28.37 -6.09
N ARG A 26 -15.59 27.78 -6.73
CA ARG A 26 -15.69 26.33 -6.90
C ARG A 26 -15.57 25.99 -8.39
N PHE A 27 -14.45 25.37 -8.76
CA PHE A 27 -14.24 24.85 -10.11
C PHE A 27 -14.69 23.38 -10.16
N THR A 28 -15.46 23.00 -11.16
CA THR A 28 -15.78 21.59 -11.43
C THR A 28 -14.70 20.89 -12.23
N TRP A 29 -13.95 21.65 -13.04
CA TRP A 29 -12.87 21.15 -13.86
C TRP A 29 -11.87 22.26 -14.10
N LEU A 30 -10.59 21.99 -13.84
CA LEU A 30 -9.51 22.95 -13.98
C LEU A 30 -8.38 22.32 -14.79
N GLN A 31 -8.03 22.91 -15.93
CA GLN A 31 -6.81 22.58 -16.67
C GLN A 31 -6.02 23.85 -16.92
N VAL A 32 -4.77 23.87 -16.48
CA VAL A 32 -3.89 25.04 -16.58
C VAL A 32 -2.55 24.66 -17.21
N GLN A 33 -2.04 25.53 -18.07
CA GLN A 33 -0.71 25.41 -18.65
C GLN A 33 -0.08 26.80 -18.72
N PRO A 34 0.83 27.15 -17.80
CA PRO A 34 1.35 28.52 -17.69
C PRO A 34 2.29 28.90 -18.85
N LEU A 35 3.06 27.95 -19.39
CA LEU A 35 4.06 28.19 -20.44
C LEU A 35 4.11 27.02 -21.43
N GLY A 36 4.42 27.30 -22.70
CA GLY A 36 4.67 26.28 -23.73
C GLY A 36 3.42 25.64 -24.34
N ALA A 37 2.28 26.33 -24.37
CA ALA A 37 1.15 25.91 -25.18
C ALA A 37 1.52 26.06 -26.67
N SER A 38 1.48 24.98 -27.42
CA SER A 38 1.80 24.97 -28.86
C SER A 38 0.53 24.71 -29.65
N GLY A 39 0.25 25.53 -30.66
CA GLY A 39 -0.90 25.37 -31.54
C GLY A 39 -2.27 25.53 -30.86
N GLY A 40 -2.36 26.33 -29.80
CA GLY A 40 -3.62 26.58 -29.08
C GLY A 40 -4.19 25.38 -28.33
N ARG A 41 -3.39 24.31 -28.17
CA ARG A 41 -3.78 23.08 -27.47
C ARG A 41 -2.94 22.88 -26.22
N PHE A 42 -3.58 22.31 -25.20
CA PHE A 42 -2.88 21.88 -24.00
C PHE A 42 -2.02 20.64 -24.30
N SER A 43 -0.80 20.63 -23.75
CA SER A 43 0.12 19.49 -23.78
C SER A 43 -0.32 18.41 -22.78
N ALA A 44 0.36 17.25 -22.78
CA ALA A 44 0.06 16.12 -21.88
C ALA A 44 -0.18 16.59 -20.43
N ALA A 45 -1.30 16.12 -19.87
CA ALA A 45 -1.79 16.55 -18.57
C ALA A 45 -1.27 15.65 -17.46
N THR A 46 -0.80 16.25 -16.37
CA THR A 46 -0.58 15.60 -15.09
C THR A 46 -1.79 15.85 -14.20
N ASP A 47 -2.47 14.79 -13.81
CA ASP A 47 -3.64 14.88 -12.95
C ASP A 47 -3.24 15.21 -11.49
N CYS A 48 -4.06 15.99 -10.79
CA CYS A 48 -3.84 16.39 -9.40
C CYS A 48 -4.02 15.24 -8.37
N THR A 49 -4.29 14.01 -8.82
CA THR A 49 -4.50 12.86 -7.94
C THR A 49 -3.17 12.18 -7.62
N GLY A 50 -2.79 12.18 -6.34
CA GLY A 50 -1.68 11.37 -5.87
C GLY A 50 -2.08 9.89 -5.79
N PHE A 51 -1.60 9.05 -6.69
CA PHE A 51 -1.76 7.58 -6.59
C PHE A 51 -1.09 7.00 -5.33
N PHE A 52 -0.09 7.71 -4.81
CA PHE A 52 0.79 7.29 -3.74
C PHE A 52 0.70 8.26 -2.55
N THR A 53 -0.47 8.33 -1.92
CA THR A 53 -0.66 9.18 -0.73
C THR A 53 0.04 8.61 0.49
N ILE A 54 0.29 9.45 1.50
CA ILE A 54 0.89 9.04 2.78
C ILE A 54 0.14 7.85 3.40
N GLY A 55 -1.19 7.82 3.29
CA GLY A 55 -2.03 6.77 3.86
C GLY A 55 -1.92 5.43 3.11
N ILE A 56 -1.73 5.47 1.79
CA ILE A 56 -1.53 4.26 0.98
C ILE A 56 -0.16 3.65 1.32
N TRP A 57 0.88 4.48 1.42
CA TRP A 57 2.22 4.01 1.78
C TRP A 57 2.30 3.43 3.18
N SER A 58 1.71 4.10 4.17
CA SER A 58 1.72 3.59 5.54
C SER A 58 0.99 2.25 5.64
N THR A 59 -0.14 2.11 4.94
CA THR A 59 -0.91 0.85 4.90
C THR A 59 -0.13 -0.26 4.19
N LEU A 60 0.45 0.04 3.02
CA LEU A 60 1.18 -0.95 2.22
C LEU A 60 2.38 -1.52 2.99
N ILE A 61 3.14 -0.66 3.67
CA ILE A 61 4.30 -1.07 4.47
C ILE A 61 3.85 -1.94 5.66
N VAL A 62 2.79 -1.56 6.36
CA VAL A 62 2.27 -2.31 7.51
C VAL A 62 1.70 -3.67 7.06
N SER A 63 0.93 -3.72 5.98
CA SER A 63 0.42 -4.97 5.42
C SER A 63 1.54 -5.93 5.03
N PHE A 64 2.59 -5.42 4.36
CA PHE A 64 3.75 -6.22 4.00
C PHE A 64 4.47 -6.79 5.23
N LEU A 65 4.65 -5.98 6.28
CA LEU A 65 5.25 -6.43 7.55
C LEU A 65 4.42 -7.53 8.23
N LEU A 66 3.10 -7.37 8.29
CA LEU A 66 2.21 -8.37 8.89
C LEU A 66 2.24 -9.69 8.12
N ILE A 67 2.26 -9.64 6.79
CA ILE A 67 2.41 -10.82 5.93
C ILE A 67 3.77 -11.50 6.19
N GLY A 68 4.84 -10.73 6.35
CA GLY A 68 6.16 -11.25 6.70
C GLY A 68 6.18 -12.04 8.00
N ILE A 69 5.57 -11.50 9.07
CA ILE A 69 5.50 -12.19 10.37
C ILE A 69 4.60 -13.43 10.27
N LEU A 70 3.48 -13.34 9.57
CA LEU A 70 2.54 -14.46 9.41
C LEU A 70 3.16 -15.62 8.62
N THR A 71 3.85 -15.33 7.52
CA THR A 71 4.55 -16.35 6.72
C THR A 71 5.69 -16.99 7.51
N TYR A 72 6.45 -16.21 8.29
CA TYR A 72 7.45 -16.76 9.19
C TYR A 72 6.85 -17.69 10.26
N GLY A 73 5.72 -17.31 10.86
CA GLY A 73 4.99 -18.15 11.79
C GLY A 73 4.51 -19.45 11.15
N LEU A 74 3.91 -19.38 9.96
CA LEU A 74 3.46 -20.56 9.21
C LEU A 74 4.62 -21.48 8.80
N GLN A 75 5.77 -20.90 8.40
CA GLN A 75 6.96 -21.66 8.05
C GLN A 75 7.47 -22.50 9.23
N MET A 76 7.45 -21.92 10.43
CA MET A 76 7.83 -22.64 11.65
C MET A 76 6.86 -23.80 11.95
N LEU A 77 5.56 -23.59 11.75
CA LEU A 77 4.55 -24.64 11.93
C LEU A 77 4.74 -25.80 10.94
N MET A 78 5.06 -25.52 9.68
CA MET A 78 5.33 -26.56 8.67
C MET A 78 6.59 -27.38 8.97
N SER A 79 7.51 -26.84 9.77
CA SER A 79 8.80 -27.50 10.08
C SER A 79 8.72 -28.42 11.30
N ILE A 80 7.56 -28.52 11.95
CA ILE A 80 7.35 -29.44 13.08
C ILE A 80 7.29 -30.87 12.53
N LYS A 81 8.39 -31.60 12.67
CA LYS A 81 8.42 -33.05 12.49
C LYS A 81 7.80 -33.71 13.74
N PRO A 82 6.78 -34.56 13.59
CA PRO A 82 6.32 -35.40 14.68
C PRO A 82 7.48 -36.26 15.16
N ASN A 83 7.58 -36.48 16.48
CA ASN A 83 8.72 -37.22 17.02
C ASN A 83 8.65 -38.69 16.57
N GLU A 84 9.74 -39.16 15.98
CA GLU A 84 9.94 -40.55 15.53
C GLU A 84 9.91 -41.59 16.69
N LEU A 85 9.59 -41.16 17.93
CA LEU A 85 9.60 -41.97 19.15
C LEU A 85 8.41 -42.95 19.24
N TYR A 86 7.51 -42.92 18.26
CA TYR A 86 6.36 -43.83 18.16
C TYR A 86 6.42 -44.78 16.96
N ASP A 87 7.55 -44.86 16.24
CA ASP A 87 7.71 -45.77 15.09
C ASP A 87 8.56 -47.02 15.39
N ASP A 88 9.11 -47.19 16.60
CA ASP A 88 9.91 -48.40 16.94
C ASP A 88 9.61 -49.03 18.31
N PRO A 89 8.51 -49.81 18.45
CA PRO A 89 8.35 -50.75 19.56
C PRO A 89 9.02 -52.13 19.34
N LYS A 90 9.81 -52.36 18.27
CA LYS A 90 10.23 -53.75 17.91
C LYS A 90 11.71 -54.07 17.75
N VAL A 91 12.63 -53.09 17.69
CA VAL A 91 14.05 -53.42 17.39
C VAL A 91 14.85 -53.95 18.59
N LYS A 92 14.43 -53.74 19.84
CA LYS A 92 15.19 -54.21 21.03
C LYS A 92 14.85 -55.63 21.53
N MET A 93 13.91 -56.33 20.92
CA MET A 93 13.42 -57.63 21.43
C MET A 93 13.71 -58.86 20.55
N VAL A 94 14.41 -58.72 19.41
CA VAL A 94 14.75 -59.86 18.53
C VAL A 94 16.09 -60.54 18.92
N GLN A 95 16.87 -59.99 19.85
CA GLN A 95 18.17 -60.59 20.23
C GLN A 95 18.11 -61.58 21.42
N LEU A 96 16.92 -61.81 22.01
CA LEU A 96 16.74 -62.72 23.15
C LEU A 96 16.22 -64.13 22.78
N GLY A 97 15.95 -64.41 21.51
CA GLY A 97 15.41 -65.71 21.05
C GLY A 97 16.36 -66.59 20.21
N ALA A 98 17.57 -66.11 19.89
CA ALA A 98 18.51 -66.78 18.98
C ALA A 98 19.73 -67.43 19.67
N LEU A 99 19.68 -67.57 21.00
CA LEU A 99 20.70 -68.27 21.80
C LEU A 99 20.07 -69.46 22.54
N ASN A 100 19.66 -70.49 21.79
CA ASN A 100 19.54 -71.87 22.26
C ASN A 100 19.74 -72.82 21.08
#